data_AF-T0YZ77-F1
#
_entry.id   AF-T0YZ77-F1
#
_cell.length_a   1.000
_cell.length_b   1.000
_cell.length_c   1.000
_cell.angle_alpha   90.00
_cell.angle_beta   90.00
_cell.angle_gamma   90.00
#
_symmetry.space_group_name_H-M   'P 1'
#
loop_
_entity.id
_entity.type
_entity.pdbx_description
1 polymer ?
#
loop_
_entity_poly.entity_id
_entity_poly.type
_entity_poly.pdbx_seq_one_letter_code
_entity_poly.pdbx_strand_id
1 'polypeptide(L)'
;MLSGHNPLDFPGGFLKGLPFSFTLMSILTLHEAGHYLVARWYNVPASWPYFIPAPTLIGTFGAIIRTPPTPTSSNVLFDIAAAGPVAGLIPAIIALVAGVHGSTVVNAIPPPGGGQLELGESL
;
A
#
# COMPACT_ATOMS: atom_id res chain seq x y z
N MET A 1 -9.28 11.95 -13.32
CA MET A 1 -8.51 13.20 -13.55
C MET A 1 -7.75 13.58 -12.27
N LEU A 2 -6.74 12.79 -11.91
CA LEU A 2 -5.72 13.20 -10.93
C LEU A 2 -4.55 13.75 -11.73
N SER A 3 -4.75 14.91 -12.36
CA SER A 3 -3.65 15.63 -13.01
C SER A 3 -2.56 15.90 -11.99
N GLY A 4 -1.30 15.59 -12.34
CA GLY A 4 -0.11 15.93 -11.57
C GLY A 4 0.02 17.44 -11.40
N HIS A 5 -0.74 17.99 -10.46
CA HIS A 5 -0.61 19.37 -10.01
C HIS A 5 0.46 19.40 -8.93
N ASN A 6 1.41 20.33 -9.04
CA ASN A 6 2.33 20.64 -7.96
C ASN A 6 1.52 20.93 -6.68
N PRO A 7 1.70 20.15 -5.60
CA PRO A 7 0.97 20.33 -4.34
C PRO A 7 1.24 21.69 -3.67
N LEU A 8 2.30 22.37 -4.10
CA LEU A 8 2.71 23.68 -3.62
C LEU A 8 1.91 24.84 -4.24
N ASP A 9 1.29 24.63 -5.41
CA ASP A 9 0.55 25.67 -6.14
C ASP A 9 -0.94 25.72 -5.75
N PHE A 10 -1.49 24.61 -5.24
CA PHE A 10 -2.88 24.50 -4.81
C PHE A 10 -3.01 23.72 -3.51
N PRO A 11 -3.39 24.34 -2.37
CA PRO A 11 -3.55 23.63 -1.09
C PRO A 11 -4.62 22.52 -1.14
N GLY A 12 -5.56 22.56 -2.10
CA GLY A 12 -6.52 21.48 -2.37
C GLY A 12 -5.94 20.26 -3.09
N GLY A 13 -4.70 20.32 -3.60
CA GLY A 13 -4.02 19.21 -4.27
C GLY A 13 -3.71 18.03 -3.34
N PHE A 14 -3.53 18.27 -2.05
CA PHE A 14 -3.35 17.20 -1.05
C PHE A 14 -4.59 16.31 -0.89
N LEU A 15 -5.78 16.89 -1.04
CA LEU A 15 -7.05 16.14 -0.94
C LEU A 15 -7.20 15.11 -2.08
N LYS A 16 -6.57 15.38 -3.24
CA LYS A 16 -6.52 14.47 -4.38
C LYS A 16 -5.63 13.24 -4.13
N GLY A 17 -4.62 13.35 -3.26
CA GLY A 17 -3.75 12.24 -2.86
C GLY A 17 -4.25 11.40 -1.67
N LEU A 18 -5.35 11.83 -1.03
CA LEU A 18 -5.98 11.09 0.07
C LEU A 18 -6.42 9.68 -0.30
N PRO A 19 -7.14 9.41 -1.41
CA PRO A 19 -7.56 8.04 -1.74
C PRO A 19 -6.37 7.10 -1.94
N PHE A 20 -5.29 7.57 -2.56
CA PHE A 20 -4.05 6.81 -2.72
C PHE A 20 -3.39 6.53 -1.36
N SER A 21 -3.18 7.56 -0.55
CA SER A 21 -2.55 7.44 0.77
C SER A 21 -3.37 6.54 1.70
N PHE A 22 -4.69 6.68 1.70
CA PHE A 22 -5.61 5.85 2.49
C PHE A 22 -5.53 4.38 2.08
N THR A 23 -5.49 4.11 0.77
CA THR A 23 -5.36 2.75 0.23
C THR A 23 -4.04 2.12 0.68
N LEU A 24 -2.93 2.84 0.52
CA LEU A 24 -1.61 2.38 0.98
C LEU A 24 -1.57 2.12 2.48
N MET A 25 -2.07 3.07 3.28
CA MET A 25 -2.14 2.93 4.73
C MET A 25 -2.97 1.73 5.14
N SER A 26 -4.09 1.48 4.46
CA SER A 26 -4.95 0.32 4.72
C SER A 26 -4.22 -1.00 4.44
N ILE A 27 -3.51 -1.09 3.30
CA ILE A 27 -2.72 -2.26 2.92
C ILE A 27 -1.63 -2.54 3.96
N LEU A 28 -0.83 -1.52 4.32
CA LEU A 28 0.26 -1.67 5.28
C LEU A 28 -0.26 -2.02 6.69
N THR A 29 -1.35 -1.39 7.12
CA THR A 29 -1.94 -1.67 8.43
C THR A 29 -2.42 -3.11 8.53
N LEU A 30 -3.10 -3.61 7.49
CA LEU A 30 -3.58 -4.98 7.45
C LEU A 30 -2.43 -6.00 7.27
N HIS A 31 -1.38 -5.65 6.53
CA HIS A 31 -0.18 -6.46 6.40
C HIS A 31 0.48 -6.71 7.77
N GLU A 32 0.78 -5.65 8.52
CA GLU A 32 1.38 -5.81 9.84
C GLU A 32 0.42 -6.45 10.84
N ALA A 33 -0.89 -6.15 10.77
CA ALA A 33 -1.89 -6.83 11.60
C ALA A 33 -1.91 -8.35 11.37
N GLY A 34 -1.66 -8.81 10.13
CA GLY A 34 -1.54 -10.23 9.79
C GLY A 34 -0.37 -10.91 10.51
N HIS A 35 0.81 -10.28 10.48
CA HIS A 35 1.97 -10.75 11.25
C HIS A 35 1.67 -10.80 12.76
N TYR A 36 1.06 -9.75 13.31
CA TYR A 36 0.72 -9.68 14.74
C TYR A 36 -0.28 -10.75 15.17
N LEU A 37 -1.33 -10.98 14.39
CA LEU A 37 -2.40 -11.93 14.73
C LEU A 37 -1.86 -13.37 14.78
N VAL A 38 -1.05 -13.76 13.80
CA VAL A 38 -0.47 -15.11 13.75
C VAL A 38 0.62 -15.27 14.81
N ALA A 39 1.43 -14.25 15.07
CA ALA A 39 2.37 -14.28 16.20
C ALA A 39 1.64 -14.45 17.55
N ARG A 40 0.50 -13.75 17.73
CA ARG A 40 -0.34 -13.88 18.93
C ARG A 40 -0.96 -15.27 19.07
N TRP A 41 -1.39 -15.88 17.96
CA TRP A 41 -1.94 -17.24 17.95
C TRP A 41 -0.90 -18.27 18.40
N TYR A 42 0.34 -18.14 17.93
CA TYR A 42 1.46 -18.98 18.35
C TYR A 42 2.08 -18.60 19.71
N ASN A 43 1.48 -17.65 20.45
CA ASN A 43 2.01 -17.10 21.71
C ASN A 43 3.46 -16.58 21.60
N VAL A 44 3.86 -16.16 20.41
CA VAL A 44 5.14 -15.50 20.19
C VAL A 44 4.99 -14.04 20.63
N PRO A 45 5.83 -13.54 21.55
CA PRO A 45 5.81 -12.12 21.91
C PRO A 45 6.12 -11.30 20.66
N ALA A 46 5.21 -10.42 20.25
CA ALA A 46 5.39 -9.51 19.11
C ALA A 46 5.13 -8.07 19.58
N SER A 47 5.92 -7.11 19.07
CA SER A 47 5.67 -5.70 19.35
C SER A 47 4.42 -5.20 18.61
N TRP A 48 3.83 -4.10 19.10
CA TRP A 48 2.83 -3.38 18.33
C TRP A 48 3.43 -2.82 17.03
N PRO A 49 2.63 -2.71 15.95
CA PRO A 49 3.08 -2.14 14.68
C PRO A 49 3.54 -0.69 14.90
N TYR A 50 4.81 -0.43 14.67
CA TYR A 50 5.38 0.93 14.78
C TYR A 50 5.45 1.54 13.38
N PHE A 51 4.54 2.45 13.06
CA PHE A 51 4.57 3.21 11.81
C PHE A 51 5.69 4.23 11.89
N ILE A 52 6.66 4.14 10.98
CA ILE A 52 7.75 5.13 10.90
C ILE A 52 7.22 6.34 10.11
N PRO A 53 7.02 7.51 10.74
CA PRO A 53 6.67 8.71 10.02
C PRO A 53 7.83 9.07 9.08
N ALA A 54 7.55 9.26 7.79
CA ALA A 54 8.56 9.74 6.86
C ALA A 54 8.99 11.17 7.24
N PRO A 55 10.24 11.58 6.97
CA PRO A 55 10.73 12.94 7.20
C PRO A 55 10.13 13.97 6.22
N THR A 56 9.28 13.53 5.30
CA THR A 56 8.52 14.38 4.38
C THR A 56 7.03 14.28 4.69
N LEU A 57 6.29 15.37 4.48
CA LEU A 57 4.86 15.53 4.76
C LEU A 57 3.94 14.60 3.92
N ILE A 58 4.51 13.62 3.21
CA ILE A 58 3.84 12.72 2.26
C ILE A 58 4.25 11.27 2.60
N GLY A 59 3.39 10.55 3.33
CA GLY A 59 3.50 9.10 3.57
C GLY A 59 4.21 8.67 4.87
N THR A 60 4.01 7.40 5.25
CA THR A 60 4.82 6.69 6.26
C THR A 60 5.76 5.74 5.53
N PHE A 61 7.02 5.59 5.95
CA PHE A 61 7.98 4.67 5.30
C PHE A 61 7.58 3.19 5.40
N GLY A 62 6.58 2.88 6.23
CA GLY A 62 6.10 1.52 6.52
C GLY A 62 5.80 1.39 8.00
N ALA A 63 5.27 0.24 8.41
CA ALA A 63 5.24 -0.18 9.79
C ALA A 63 6.16 -1.39 9.96
N ILE A 64 6.86 -1.45 11.10
CA ILE A 64 7.75 -2.56 11.42
C ILE A 64 7.26 -3.20 12.71
N ILE A 65 7.07 -4.52 12.68
CA ILE A 65 6.93 -5.32 13.89
C ILE A 65 8.30 -5.84 14.31
N ARG A 66 8.65 -5.60 15.56
CA ARG A 66 9.88 -6.09 16.20
C ARG A 66 9.54 -7.41 16.89
N THR A 67 9.96 -8.52 16.30
CA THR A 67 9.83 -9.85 16.89
C THR A 67 11.13 -10.20 17.63
N PRO A 68 11.13 -10.41 18.96
CA PRO A 68 12.29 -10.92 19.69
C PRO A 68 12.81 -12.26 19.13
N PRO A 69 14.11 -12.55 19.27
CA PRO A 69 14.83 -13.57 18.51
C PRO A 69 14.51 -15.04 18.83
N THR A 70 13.45 -15.35 19.58
CA THR A 70 13.13 -16.73 19.98
C THR A 70 11.79 -17.23 19.45
N PRO A 71 11.60 -17.36 18.13
CA PRO A 71 10.62 -18.28 17.60
C PRO A 71 11.09 -19.71 17.88
N THR A 72 10.21 -20.51 18.47
CA THR A 72 10.49 -21.87 18.93
C THR A 72 10.70 -22.88 17.78
N SER A 73 10.33 -22.54 16.53
CA SER A 73 10.56 -23.37 15.33
C SER A 73 10.49 -22.58 14.01
N SER A 74 11.15 -23.08 12.95
CA SER A 74 11.11 -22.48 11.60
C SER A 74 9.73 -22.47 10.95
N ASN A 75 8.84 -23.41 11.30
CA ASN A 75 7.48 -23.45 10.78
C ASN A 75 6.66 -22.26 11.29
N VAL A 76 6.79 -21.94 12.59
CA VAL A 76 6.13 -20.78 13.20
C VAL A 76 6.63 -19.48 12.57
N LEU A 77 7.94 -19.38 12.27
CA LEU A 77 8.48 -18.24 11.54
C LEU A 77 7.88 -18.09 10.15
N PHE A 78 7.77 -19.19 9.41
CA PHE A 78 7.19 -19.19 8.07
C PHE A 78 5.73 -18.76 8.08
N ASP A 79 4.92 -19.30 9.01
CA ASP A 79 3.50 -18.96 9.11
C ASP A 79 3.30 -17.49 9.46
N ILE A 80 4.09 -16.97 10.42
CA ILE A 80 4.05 -15.54 10.77
C ILE A 80 4.48 -14.71 9.56
N ALA A 81 5.55 -15.07 8.86
CA ALA A 81 6.03 -14.33 7.69
C ALA A 81 5.05 -14.35 6.52
N ALA A 82 4.32 -15.45 6.30
CA ALA A 82 3.32 -15.55 5.23
C ALA A 82 2.02 -14.79 5.57
N ALA A 83 1.69 -14.66 6.86
CA ALA A 83 0.44 -14.04 7.30
C ALA A 83 0.29 -12.58 6.87
N GLY A 84 1.37 -11.79 6.91
CA GLY A 84 1.33 -10.38 6.53
C GLY A 84 1.01 -10.16 5.05
N PRO A 85 1.74 -10.77 4.11
CA PRO A 85 1.42 -10.73 2.68
C PRO A 85 -0.01 -11.18 2.36
N VAL A 86 -0.48 -12.27 2.99
CA VAL A 86 -1.85 -12.77 2.76
C VAL A 86 -2.90 -11.77 3.27
N ALA A 87 -2.69 -11.19 4.45
CA ALA A 87 -3.59 -10.18 4.99
C ALA A 87 -3.59 -8.87 4.18
N GLY A 88 -2.41 -8.43 3.71
CA GLY A 88 -2.25 -7.24 2.86
C GLY A 88 -2.79 -7.41 1.43
N LEU A 89 -2.92 -8.65 0.94
CA LEU A 89 -3.46 -8.92 -0.39
C LEU A 89 -4.96 -8.59 -0.50
N ILE A 90 -5.73 -8.83 0.57
CA ILE A 90 -7.18 -8.58 0.61
C ILE A 90 -7.52 -7.10 0.27
N PRO A 91 -7.01 -6.09 1.00
CA PRO A 91 -7.28 -4.69 0.67
C PRO A 91 -6.69 -4.29 -0.69
N ALA A 92 -5.57 -4.89 -1.11
CA ALA A 92 -4.98 -4.62 -2.42
C ALA A 92 -5.90 -5.07 -3.57
N ILE A 93 -6.53 -6.25 -3.46
CA ILE A 93 -7.50 -6.74 -4.44
C ILE A 93 -8.73 -5.82 -4.49
N ILE A 94 -9.26 -5.43 -3.32
CA ILE A 94 -10.41 -4.51 -3.26
C ILE A 94 -10.08 -3.18 -3.95
N ALA A 95 -8.90 -2.62 -3.67
CA ALA A 95 -8.43 -1.39 -4.29
C ALA A 95 -8.24 -1.54 -5.79
N LEU A 96 -7.67 -2.66 -6.25
CA LEU A 96 -7.49 -2.96 -7.66
C LEU A 96 -8.84 -3.00 -8.39
N VAL A 97 -9.82 -3.73 -7.85
CA VAL A 97 -11.16 -3.82 -8.44
C VAL A 97 -11.85 -2.46 -8.47
N ALA A 98 -11.75 -1.70 -7.39
CA ALA A 98 -12.31 -0.35 -7.33
C ALA A 98 -11.66 0.61 -8.33
N GLY A 99 -10.33 0.55 -8.46
CA GLY A 99 -9.56 1.37 -9.40
C GLY A 99 -9.88 1.03 -10.86
N VAL A 100 -9.98 -0.26 -11.19
CA VAL A 100 -10.34 -0.71 -12.55
C VAL A 100 -11.78 -0.32 -12.89
N HIS A 101 -12.73 -0.48 -11.97
CA HIS A 101 -14.12 -0.04 -12.21
C HIS A 101 -14.25 1.47 -12.37
N GLY A 102 -13.43 2.26 -11.67
CA GLY A 102 -13.39 3.72 -11.81
C GLY A 102 -12.57 4.22 -13.00
N SER A 103 -11.88 3.33 -13.70
CA SER A 103 -11.01 3.69 -14.82
C SER A 103 -11.85 3.99 -16.06
N THR A 104 -11.61 5.15 -16.67
CA THR A 104 -12.16 5.51 -17.98
C THR A 104 -11.15 5.13 -19.05
N VAL A 105 -11.59 4.38 -20.06
CA VAL A 105 -10.77 4.11 -21.25
C VAL A 105 -10.65 5.40 -22.04
N VAL A 106 -9.45 5.99 -22.07
CA VAL A 106 -9.13 7.13 -22.92
C VAL A 106 -8.65 6.59 -24.27
N ASN A 107 -9.27 7.05 -25.36
CA ASN A 107 -8.76 6.77 -26.69
C ASN A 107 -7.42 7.49 -26.84
N ALA A 108 -6.35 6.76 -27.19
CA ALA A 108 -5.09 7.38 -27.56
C ALA A 108 -5.35 8.33 -28.74
N ILE A 109 -5.28 9.64 -28.50
CA ILE A 109 -5.30 10.64 -29.58
C ILE A 109 -3.94 10.48 -30.26
N PRO A 110 -3.89 10.04 -31.53
CA PRO A 110 -2.61 9.97 -32.22
C PRO A 110 -2.03 11.39 -32.24
N PRO A 111 -0.78 11.61 -31.77
CA PRO A 111 -0.14 12.89 -31.98
C PRO A 111 -0.14 13.20 -33.48
N PRO A 112 -0.25 14.49 -33.89
CA PRO A 112 -0.08 14.86 -35.28
C PRO A 112 1.34 14.47 -35.71
N GLY A 113 1.48 13.29 -36.33
CA GLY A 113 2.77 12.71 -36.69
C GLY A 113 3.09 11.38 -36.00
N GLY A 114 2.32 10.33 -36.35
CA GLY A 114 2.80 8.94 -36.43
C GLY A 114 3.51 8.30 -35.23
N GLY A 115 2.79 7.39 -34.56
CA GLY A 115 3.40 6.17 -34.00
C GLY A 115 4.28 6.33 -32.77
N GLN A 116 3.74 6.92 -31.69
CA GLN A 116 4.34 6.77 -30.37
C GLN A 116 3.33 6.06 -29.46
N LEU A 117 3.71 4.89 -28.96
CA LEU A 117 2.93 4.13 -27.98
C LEU A 117 2.95 4.91 -26.66
N GLU A 118 1.87 5.62 -26.35
CA GLU A 118 1.63 6.10 -24.99
C GLU A 118 1.32 4.90 -24.09
N LEU A 119 2.23 4.62 -23.18
CA LEU A 119 1.99 3.66 -22.10
C LEU A 119 1.11 4.37 -21.07
N GLY A 120 -0.10 3.83 -20.84
CA GLY A 120 -1.08 4.41 -19.93
C GLY A 120 -0.48 4.72 -18.56
N GLU A 121 -0.73 5.94 -18.08
CA GLU A 121 -0.30 6.39 -16.77
C GLU A 121 -1.13 5.71 -15.67
N SER A 122 -0.43 5.20 -14.66
CA SER A 122 -1.05 4.49 -13.54
C SER A 122 -1.79 5.49 -12.62
N LEU A 123 -3.04 5.15 -12.31
CA LEU A 123 -3.99 5.90 -11.46
C LEU A 123 -3.45 6.22 -10.07
#